data_AF-A0A0X3VSI7-F1
#
_entry.id   AF-A0A0X3VSI7-F1
#
_cell.length_a   1.000
_cell.length_b   1.000
_cell.length_c   1.000
_cell.angle_alpha   90.00
_cell.angle_beta   90.00
_cell.angle_gamma   90.00
#
_symmetry.space_group_name_H-M   'P 1'
#
loop_
_entity.id
_entity.type
_entity.pdbx_description
1 polymer ?
#
loop_
_entity_poly.entity_id
_entity_poly.type
_entity_poly.pdbx_seq_one_letter_code
_entity_poly.pdbx_strand_id
1 'polypeptide(L)'
;MGDQQPNRSSALLKLFRRLIHRMDVEKHAMSTDDLAALVAEAENLSKRIALPGTEKKNLDRWQRRLQALREVEESVSVGDLPEDEPMAEGRLSRSQVLQLASAIRTLLQQTAGGQSLTTWGELRRRLGESVLPHLHPDDQGEVLVAVDRDAPANETLLSSLIVVGDGEIHPLYRHVAFSLGRDTPFSDAALRSEWTVDVLRLRALWKHR
;
A
#
# COMPACT_ATOMS: atom_id res chain seq x y z
N MET A 1 -34.10 -13.72 31.71
CA MET A 1 -33.43 -12.51 31.21
C MET A 1 -32.07 -12.91 30.67
N GLY A 2 -31.89 -13.00 29.35
CA GLY A 2 -30.63 -13.49 28.80
C GLY A 2 -30.59 -13.44 27.29
N ASP A 3 -30.63 -12.25 26.70
CA ASP A 3 -30.43 -12.07 25.25
C ASP A 3 -29.90 -10.66 24.95
N GLN A 4 -28.65 -10.39 25.34
CA GLN A 4 -28.00 -9.10 25.02
C GLN A 4 -26.52 -9.20 24.62
N GLN A 5 -26.01 -10.41 24.35
CA GLN A 5 -24.63 -10.64 23.89
C GLN A 5 -24.37 -10.43 22.38
N PRO A 6 -25.28 -10.71 21.41
CA PRO A 6 -24.90 -10.65 19.99
C PRO A 6 -24.71 -9.23 19.46
N ASN A 7 -25.44 -8.24 20.01
CA ASN A 7 -25.35 -6.85 19.55
C ASN A 7 -24.06 -6.15 20.05
N ARG A 8 -23.60 -6.50 21.26
CA ARG A 8 -22.39 -5.91 21.87
C ARG A 8 -21.13 -6.31 21.10
N SER A 9 -20.96 -7.59 20.76
CA SER A 9 -19.80 -8.06 19.99
C SER A 9 -19.75 -7.45 18.59
N SER A 10 -20.90 -7.29 17.93
CA SER A 10 -21.00 -6.62 16.63
C SER A 10 -20.65 -5.13 16.72
N ALA A 11 -21.14 -4.43 17.75
CA ALA A 11 -20.81 -3.03 17.97
C ALA A 11 -19.31 -2.82 18.27
N LEU A 12 -18.71 -3.69 19.10
CA LEU A 12 -17.28 -3.65 19.41
C LEU A 12 -16.41 -3.95 18.18
N LEU A 13 -16.84 -4.86 17.31
CA LEU A 13 -16.15 -5.12 16.03
C LEU A 13 -16.22 -3.92 15.07
N LYS A 14 -17.38 -3.24 15.01
CA LYS A 14 -17.53 -2.00 14.22
C LYS A 14 -16.62 -0.88 14.74
N LEU A 15 -16.51 -0.74 16.07
CA LEU A 15 -15.59 0.21 16.70
C LEU A 15 -14.13 -0.13 16.39
N PHE A 16 -13.74 -1.40 16.52
CA PHE A 16 -12.39 -1.87 16.15
C PHE A 16 -12.06 -1.53 14.68
N ARG A 17 -12.98 -1.84 13.75
CA ARG A 17 -12.81 -1.52 12.33
C ARG A 17 -12.67 -0.02 12.08
N ARG A 18 -13.41 0.81 12.82
CA ARG A 18 -13.31 2.26 12.74
C ARG A 18 -11.95 2.77 13.23
N LEU A 19 -11.42 2.22 14.32
CA LEU A 19 -10.08 2.55 14.82
C LEU A 19 -9.00 2.20 13.80
N ILE A 20 -9.06 0.99 13.23
CA ILE A 20 -8.14 0.55 12.17
C ILE A 20 -8.23 1.48 10.95
N HIS A 21 -9.45 1.83 10.51
CA HIS A 21 -9.66 2.73 9.38
C HIS A 21 -9.13 4.14 9.66
N ARG A 22 -9.37 4.68 10.85
CA ARG A 22 -8.85 5.99 11.26
C ARG A 22 -7.32 5.99 11.26
N MET A 23 -6.70 4.97 11.86
CA MET A 23 -5.24 4.83 11.86
C MET A 23 -4.69 4.75 10.43
N ASP A 24 -5.41 4.13 9.49
CA ASP A 24 -4.97 4.02 8.09
C ASP A 24 -5.08 5.35 7.33
N VAL A 25 -6.13 6.14 7.60
CA VAL A 25 -6.34 7.47 7.00
C VAL A 25 -5.38 8.51 7.58
N GLU A 26 -5.18 8.50 8.90
CA GLU A 26 -4.41 9.52 9.63
C GLU A 26 -2.93 9.10 9.86
N LYS A 27 -2.45 8.01 9.23
CA LYS A 27 -1.14 7.39 9.49
C LYS A 27 0.09 8.29 9.32
N HIS A 28 -0.05 9.40 8.60
CA HIS A 28 1.02 10.38 8.34
C HIS A 28 0.82 11.71 9.08
N ALA A 29 -0.35 11.92 9.70
CA ALA A 29 -0.69 13.15 10.41
C ALA A 29 -0.66 12.98 11.94
N MET A 30 -0.53 11.73 12.41
CA MET A 30 -0.69 11.35 13.81
C MET A 30 0.67 11.12 14.48
N SER A 31 0.81 11.63 15.70
CA SER A 31 1.99 11.42 16.55
C SER A 31 2.16 9.95 16.94
N THR A 32 3.38 9.52 17.24
CA THR A 32 3.67 8.18 17.77
C THR A 32 2.89 7.90 19.06
N ASP A 33 2.70 8.92 19.91
CA ASP A 33 1.89 8.81 21.14
C ASP A 33 0.39 8.65 20.85
N ASP A 34 -0.13 9.39 19.89
CA ASP A 34 -1.53 9.27 19.45
C ASP A 34 -1.79 7.90 18.81
N LEU A 35 -0.85 7.41 18.00
CA LEU A 35 -0.87 6.07 17.45
C LEU A 35 -0.82 5.00 18.55
N ALA A 36 0.00 5.22 19.59
CA ALA A 36 0.09 4.31 20.74
C ALA A 36 -1.26 4.19 21.47
N ALA A 37 -1.94 5.32 21.68
CA ALA A 37 -3.24 5.35 22.33
C ALA A 37 -4.30 4.57 21.53
N LEU A 38 -4.34 4.75 20.20
CA LEU A 38 -5.31 4.05 19.35
C LEU A 38 -5.03 2.54 19.23
N VAL A 39 -3.75 2.14 19.17
CA VAL A 39 -3.37 0.71 19.16
C VAL A 39 -3.72 0.05 20.50
N ALA A 40 -3.46 0.72 21.62
CA ALA A 40 -3.82 0.22 22.95
C ALA A 40 -5.36 0.07 23.10
N GLU A 41 -6.13 1.01 22.57
CA GLU A 41 -7.60 0.93 22.55
C GLU A 41 -8.09 -0.25 21.70
N ALA A 42 -7.50 -0.47 20.52
CA ALA A 42 -7.81 -1.61 19.65
C ALA A 42 -7.43 -2.96 20.31
N GLU A 43 -6.34 -3.03 21.07
CA GLU A 43 -5.94 -4.21 21.83
C GLU A 43 -6.87 -4.47 23.02
N ASN A 44 -7.35 -3.43 23.70
CA ASN A 44 -8.32 -3.60 24.77
C ASN A 44 -9.67 -4.13 24.24
N LEU A 45 -10.07 -3.70 23.04
CA LEU A 45 -11.25 -4.26 22.37
C LEU A 45 -11.03 -5.72 21.97
N SER A 46 -9.85 -6.09 21.48
CA SER A 46 -9.54 -7.48 21.09
C SER A 46 -9.62 -8.48 22.25
N LYS A 47 -9.34 -8.05 23.49
CA LYS A 47 -9.48 -8.87 24.70
C LYS A 47 -10.94 -9.15 25.08
N ARG A 48 -11.88 -8.35 24.58
CA ARG A 48 -13.31 -8.39 24.93
C ARG A 48 -14.18 -9.09 23.89
N ILE A 49 -13.67 -9.33 22.69
CA ILE A 49 -14.38 -10.00 21.59
C ILE A 49 -13.49 -11.02 20.89
N ALA A 50 -14.10 -12.09 20.36
CA ALA A 50 -13.40 -12.97 19.43
C ALA A 50 -13.16 -12.23 18.11
N LEU A 51 -11.91 -11.82 17.86
CA LEU A 51 -11.54 -11.20 16.60
C LEU A 51 -11.41 -12.25 15.49
N PRO A 52 -11.91 -11.96 14.28
CA PRO A 52 -11.56 -12.75 13.11
C PRO A 52 -10.06 -12.61 12.79
N GLY A 53 -9.48 -13.62 12.12
CA GLY A 53 -8.03 -13.69 11.87
C GLY A 53 -7.48 -12.53 11.04
N THR A 54 -8.30 -11.89 10.20
CA THR A 54 -7.96 -10.70 9.43
C THR A 54 -7.77 -9.47 10.32
N GLU A 55 -8.66 -9.25 11.27
CA GLU A 55 -8.61 -8.16 12.24
C GLU A 55 -7.44 -8.33 13.20
N LYS A 56 -7.14 -9.57 13.60
CA LYS A 56 -5.96 -9.88 14.41
C LYS A 56 -4.65 -9.54 13.67
N LYS A 57 -4.52 -9.94 12.40
CA LYS A 57 -3.36 -9.59 11.57
C LYS A 57 -3.19 -8.07 11.40
N ASN A 58 -4.28 -7.34 11.29
CA ASN A 58 -4.24 -5.88 11.20
C ASN A 58 -3.73 -5.24 12.51
N LEU A 59 -4.19 -5.73 13.67
CA LEU A 59 -3.67 -5.28 14.97
C LEU A 59 -2.18 -5.57 15.11
N ASP A 60 -1.75 -6.80 14.81
CA ASP A 60 -0.34 -7.21 14.89
C ASP A 60 0.55 -6.33 13.99
N ARG A 61 0.07 -5.98 12.80
CA ARG A 61 0.76 -5.06 11.88
C ARG A 61 0.94 -3.67 12.49
N TRP A 62 -0.11 -3.13 13.12
CA TRP A 62 -0.04 -1.80 13.75
C TRP A 62 0.81 -1.79 15.03
N GLN A 63 0.80 -2.87 15.82
CA GLN A 63 1.70 -3.01 16.97
C GLN A 63 3.18 -3.03 16.56
N ARG A 64 3.54 -3.77 15.50
CA ARG A 64 4.91 -3.76 14.97
C ARG A 64 5.34 -2.39 14.45
N ARG A 65 4.42 -1.66 13.81
CA ARG A 65 4.69 -0.30 13.34
C ARG A 65 4.91 0.66 14.51
N LEU A 66 4.11 0.58 15.56
CA LEU A 66 4.29 1.39 16.76
C LEU A 66 5.61 1.09 17.45
N GLN A 67 5.99 -0.19 17.53
CA GLN A 67 7.27 -0.59 18.11
C GLN A 67 8.45 -0.01 17.32
N ALA A 68 8.41 -0.11 15.99
CA ALA A 68 9.43 0.48 15.12
C ALA A 68 9.50 2.02 15.27
N LEU A 69 8.38 2.71 15.48
CA LEU A 69 8.35 4.16 15.70
C LEU A 69 8.90 4.56 17.07
N ARG A 70 8.60 3.78 18.12
CA ARG A 70 9.15 4.00 19.47
C ARG A 70 10.65 3.74 19.54
N GLU A 71 11.14 2.70 18.88
CA GLU A 71 12.57 2.41 18.79
C GLU A 71 13.32 3.56 18.08
N VAL A 72 12.70 4.21 17.10
CA VAL A 72 13.25 5.40 16.43
C VAL A 72 13.24 6.63 17.35
N GLU A 73 12.16 6.91 18.06
CA GLU A 73 12.08 8.04 19.00
C GLU A 73 13.00 7.89 20.23
N GLU A 74 13.11 6.67 20.75
CA GLU A 74 13.99 6.34 21.88
C GLU A 74 15.47 6.44 21.46
N SER A 75 15.78 6.15 20.19
CA SER A 75 17.11 6.34 19.61
C SER A 75 17.46 7.81 19.35
N VAL A 76 16.47 8.70 19.18
CA VAL A 76 16.70 10.15 19.01
C VAL A 76 16.96 10.86 20.34
N SER A 77 16.55 10.26 21.47
CA SER A 77 16.70 10.88 22.80
C SER A 77 18.06 10.59 23.48
N VAL A 78 18.91 9.73 22.91
CA VAL A 78 20.24 9.42 23.47
C VAL A 78 21.33 9.69 22.43
N GLY A 79 21.92 10.88 22.50
CA GLY A 79 23.31 11.09 22.12
C GLY A 79 23.58 11.66 20.72
N ASP A 80 23.82 12.97 20.71
CA ASP A 80 24.95 13.65 20.07
C ASP A 80 25.37 13.23 18.64
N LEU A 81 25.21 14.16 17.70
CA LEU A 81 25.74 14.06 16.34
C LEU A 81 27.27 13.97 16.37
N PRO A 82 27.86 13.14 15.49
CA PRO A 82 28.69 13.76 14.47
C PRO A 82 28.39 13.28 13.06
N GLU A 83 28.77 14.14 12.13
CA GLU A 83 28.68 14.02 10.69
C GLU A 83 29.53 12.86 10.15
N ASP A 84 29.11 12.40 8.97
CA ASP A 84 29.66 11.35 8.11
C ASP A 84 29.33 9.88 8.43
N GLU A 85 28.54 9.33 7.49
CA GLU A 85 28.42 7.92 7.08
C GLU A 85 27.38 6.99 7.78
N PRO A 86 26.85 5.98 7.05
CA PRO A 86 25.48 5.98 6.54
C PRO A 86 24.63 4.84 7.12
N MET A 87 23.38 4.72 6.63
CA MET A 87 22.42 3.62 6.84
C MET A 87 21.27 3.86 7.84
N ALA A 88 20.43 4.85 7.53
CA ALA A 88 18.97 4.62 7.55
C ALA A 88 18.58 3.91 6.23
N GLU A 89 19.05 2.67 6.03
CA GLU A 89 18.72 1.90 4.83
C GLU A 89 17.30 1.36 4.92
N GLY A 90 16.45 1.77 3.97
CA GLY A 90 15.37 0.91 3.51
C GLY A 90 14.09 1.61 3.06
N ARG A 91 13.90 2.90 3.36
CA ARG A 91 12.69 3.63 2.97
C ARG A 91 12.98 4.81 2.05
N LEU A 92 12.25 4.88 0.94
CA LEU A 92 12.35 5.98 -0.02
C LEU A 92 11.78 7.28 0.58
N SER A 93 12.50 8.39 0.38
CA SER A 93 11.94 9.74 0.60
C SER A 93 10.85 10.06 -0.45
N ARG A 94 9.95 10.99 -0.12
CA ARG A 94 8.86 11.40 -1.03
C ARG A 94 9.36 11.89 -2.39
N SER A 95 10.48 12.60 -2.43
CA SER A 95 11.09 13.07 -3.69
C SER A 95 11.61 11.88 -4.52
N GLN A 96 12.26 10.90 -3.89
CA GLN A 96 12.70 9.67 -4.56
C GLN A 96 11.51 8.88 -5.10
N VAL A 97 10.41 8.76 -4.33
CA VAL A 97 9.17 8.11 -4.79
C VAL A 97 8.62 8.78 -6.06
N LEU A 98 8.55 10.11 -6.09
CA LEU A 98 8.05 10.85 -7.25
C LEU A 98 8.96 10.74 -8.48
N GLN A 99 10.29 10.78 -8.28
CA GLN A 99 11.26 10.60 -9.36
C GLN A 99 11.15 9.19 -9.97
N LEU A 100 11.12 8.16 -9.13
CA LEU A 100 10.92 6.77 -9.54
C LEU A 100 9.58 6.59 -10.26
N ALA A 101 8.51 7.16 -9.71
CA ALA A 101 7.19 7.10 -10.32
C ALA A 101 7.19 7.72 -11.72
N SER A 102 7.84 8.87 -11.92
CA SER A 102 7.96 9.51 -13.24
C SER A 102 8.70 8.62 -14.24
N ALA A 103 9.81 8.00 -13.82
CA ALA A 103 10.59 7.10 -14.67
C ALA A 103 9.81 5.84 -15.04
N ILE A 104 9.17 5.20 -14.05
CA ILE A 104 8.33 4.01 -14.27
C ILE A 104 7.12 4.35 -15.15
N ARG A 105 6.45 5.48 -14.90
CA ARG A 105 5.31 5.94 -15.72
C ARG A 105 5.69 6.04 -17.18
N THR A 106 6.85 6.64 -17.48
CA THR A 106 7.37 6.74 -18.86
C THR A 106 7.55 5.37 -19.50
N LEU A 107 8.12 4.39 -18.78
CA LEU A 107 8.27 3.02 -19.29
C LEU A 107 6.93 2.29 -19.45
N LEU A 108 5.96 2.53 -18.57
CA LEU A 108 4.64 1.92 -18.68
C LEU A 108 3.86 2.49 -19.86
N GLN A 109 4.00 3.78 -20.15
CA GLN A 109 3.44 4.40 -21.35
C GLN A 109 4.05 3.81 -22.63
N GLN A 110 5.37 3.59 -22.67
CA GLN A 110 6.02 2.88 -23.77
C GLN A 110 5.54 1.44 -23.89
N THR A 111 5.38 0.74 -22.76
CA THR A 111 4.82 -0.63 -22.72
C THR A 111 3.39 -0.68 -23.26
N ALA A 112 2.57 0.34 -22.93
CA ALA A 112 1.21 0.49 -23.42
C ALA A 112 1.17 0.70 -24.94
N GLY A 113 2.02 1.61 -25.46
CA GLY A 113 2.17 1.84 -26.90
C GLY A 113 2.69 0.60 -27.65
N GLY A 114 3.58 -0.16 -27.02
CA GLY A 114 4.05 -1.46 -27.52
C GLY A 114 3.05 -2.61 -27.36
N GLN A 115 1.84 -2.34 -26.86
CA GLN A 115 0.77 -3.33 -26.66
C GLN A 115 1.20 -4.55 -25.84
N SER A 116 2.14 -4.37 -24.90
CA SER A 116 2.75 -5.46 -24.14
C SER A 116 2.37 -5.42 -22.66
N LEU A 117 2.79 -6.44 -21.91
CA LEU A 117 2.81 -6.44 -20.44
C LEU A 117 4.26 -6.40 -19.98
N THR A 118 4.49 -6.03 -18.73
CA THR A 118 5.82 -5.97 -18.14
C THR A 118 5.82 -6.54 -16.73
N THR A 119 6.98 -6.88 -16.20
CA THR A 119 7.12 -7.32 -14.80
C THR A 119 7.94 -6.30 -14.02
N TRP A 120 7.87 -6.35 -12.69
CA TRP A 120 8.72 -5.50 -11.85
C TRP A 120 10.22 -5.69 -12.15
N GLY A 121 10.65 -6.94 -12.38
CA GLY A 121 12.03 -7.26 -12.76
C GLY A 121 12.41 -6.71 -14.14
N GLU A 122 11.48 -6.69 -15.10
CA GLU A 122 11.69 -6.06 -16.41
C GLU A 122 11.88 -4.55 -16.31
N LEU A 123 11.02 -3.87 -15.53
CA LEU A 123 11.15 -2.44 -15.26
C LEU A 123 12.50 -2.13 -14.62
N ARG A 124 12.92 -2.95 -13.65
CA ARG A 124 14.22 -2.81 -13.00
C ARG A 124 15.39 -2.95 -13.96
N ARG A 125 15.32 -3.95 -14.84
CA ARG A 125 16.37 -4.16 -15.85
C ARG A 125 16.46 -3.01 -16.85
N ARG A 126 15.33 -2.42 -17.25
CA ARG A 126 15.28 -1.30 -18.21
C ARG A 126 15.73 0.03 -17.61
N LEU A 127 15.40 0.30 -16.35
CA LEU A 127 15.86 1.50 -15.64
C LEU A 127 17.30 1.38 -15.14
N GLY A 128 17.78 0.16 -14.94
CA GLY A 128 19.05 -0.11 -14.28
C GLY A 128 18.90 -0.18 -12.76
N GLU A 129 19.72 -1.01 -12.13
CA GLU A 129 19.66 -1.28 -10.68
C GLU A 129 20.05 -0.06 -9.83
N SER A 130 20.81 0.88 -10.39
CA SER A 130 21.14 2.16 -9.77
C SER A 130 19.95 3.10 -9.67
N VAL A 131 19.00 3.01 -10.61
CA VAL A 131 17.81 3.86 -10.66
C VAL A 131 16.68 3.20 -9.88
N LEU A 132 16.41 1.92 -10.12
CA LEU A 132 15.39 1.16 -9.40
C LEU A 132 16.07 0.05 -8.56
N PRO A 133 16.43 0.32 -7.29
CA PRO A 133 17.01 -0.69 -6.43
C PRO A 133 15.96 -1.73 -5.99
N HIS A 134 16.39 -2.73 -5.22
CA HIS A 134 15.45 -3.61 -4.54
C HIS A 134 14.67 -2.81 -3.49
N LEU A 135 13.41 -2.53 -3.77
CA LEU A 135 12.52 -1.78 -2.87
C LEU A 135 11.76 -2.71 -1.94
N HIS A 136 11.54 -2.24 -0.72
CA HIS A 136 10.58 -2.83 0.21
C HIS A 136 9.17 -2.86 -0.42
N PRO A 137 8.33 -3.89 -0.18
CA PRO A 137 7.00 -3.98 -0.79
C PRO A 137 6.09 -2.77 -0.59
N ASP A 138 6.12 -2.10 0.57
CA ASP A 138 5.31 -0.87 0.73
C ASP A 138 5.83 0.27 -0.16
N ASP A 139 7.15 0.41 -0.31
CA ASP A 139 7.76 1.45 -1.15
C ASP A 139 7.45 1.20 -2.63
N GLN A 140 7.41 -0.07 -3.06
CA GLN A 140 6.90 -0.43 -4.38
C GLN A 140 5.44 0.02 -4.54
N GLY A 141 4.61 -0.21 -3.52
CA GLY A 141 3.22 0.25 -3.50
C GLY A 141 3.11 1.77 -3.63
N GLU A 142 3.88 2.52 -2.85
CA GLU A 142 3.90 3.98 -2.88
C GLU A 142 4.33 4.54 -4.24
N VAL A 143 5.36 3.95 -4.84
CA VAL A 143 5.81 4.31 -6.19
C VAL A 143 4.71 4.04 -7.21
N LEU A 144 4.05 2.89 -7.19
CA LEU A 144 2.96 2.58 -8.12
C LEU A 144 1.72 3.45 -7.92
N VAL A 145 1.40 3.81 -6.68
CA VAL A 145 0.35 4.82 -6.41
C VAL A 145 0.73 6.17 -6.98
N ALA A 146 2.00 6.58 -6.84
CA ALA A 146 2.48 7.83 -7.40
C ALA A 146 2.51 7.82 -8.94
N VAL A 147 2.77 6.68 -9.59
CA VAL A 147 2.70 6.52 -11.06
C VAL A 147 1.32 6.93 -11.59
N ASP A 148 0.27 6.46 -10.91
CA ASP A 148 -1.12 6.61 -11.35
C ASP A 148 -1.87 7.75 -10.66
N ARG A 149 -1.20 8.56 -9.83
CA ARG A 149 -1.84 9.61 -9.03
C ARG A 149 -2.61 10.64 -9.84
N ASP A 150 -2.12 10.97 -11.03
CA ASP A 150 -2.77 11.95 -11.93
C ASP A 150 -3.74 11.29 -12.92
N ALA A 151 -3.94 9.97 -12.86
CA ALA A 151 -4.89 9.30 -13.72
C ALA A 151 -6.33 9.67 -13.32
N PRO A 152 -7.16 10.18 -14.24
CA PRO A 152 -8.58 10.46 -13.97
C PRO A 152 -9.31 9.24 -13.39
N ALA A 153 -10.30 9.48 -12.53
CA ALA A 153 -11.04 8.43 -11.81
C ALA A 153 -11.77 7.42 -12.72
N ASN A 154 -11.98 7.77 -13.99
CA ASN A 154 -12.60 6.95 -15.02
C ASN A 154 -11.58 6.31 -15.98
N GLU A 155 -10.29 6.65 -15.90
CA GLU A 155 -9.25 6.06 -16.72
C GLU A 155 -8.64 4.84 -16.04
N THR A 156 -8.21 3.89 -16.88
CA THR A 156 -7.49 2.69 -16.44
C THR A 156 -6.08 3.04 -15.97
N LEU A 157 -5.68 2.42 -14.87
CA LEU A 157 -4.36 2.58 -14.24
C LEU A 157 -3.24 2.01 -15.13
N LEU A 158 -2.13 2.74 -15.32
CA LEU A 158 -0.96 2.24 -16.02
C LEU A 158 -0.29 1.07 -15.27
N SER A 159 -0.39 1.04 -13.94
CA SER A 159 0.08 -0.09 -13.12
C SER A 159 -0.61 -1.42 -13.44
N SER A 160 -1.75 -1.42 -14.14
CA SER A 160 -2.40 -2.64 -14.64
C SER A 160 -1.52 -3.43 -15.64
N LEU A 161 -0.56 -2.79 -16.30
CA LEU A 161 0.36 -3.45 -17.24
C LEU A 161 1.47 -4.26 -16.54
N ILE A 162 1.62 -4.08 -15.23
CA ILE A 162 2.58 -4.83 -14.44
C ILE A 162 1.94 -6.16 -14.04
N VAL A 163 2.62 -7.24 -14.41
CA VAL A 163 2.23 -8.62 -14.11
C VAL A 163 3.34 -9.36 -13.37
N VAL A 164 2.99 -10.50 -12.80
CA VAL A 164 3.96 -11.50 -12.35
C VAL A 164 4.29 -12.48 -13.48
N GLY A 165 5.22 -13.41 -13.26
CA GLY A 165 5.92 -14.13 -14.33
C GLY A 165 5.06 -14.94 -15.31
N ASP A 166 3.89 -15.41 -14.89
CA ASP A 166 2.91 -16.14 -15.71
C ASP A 166 1.89 -15.22 -16.42
N GLY A 167 2.08 -13.90 -16.36
CA GLY A 167 1.14 -12.93 -16.91
C GLY A 167 -0.04 -12.65 -16.00
N GLU A 168 -0.03 -13.14 -14.76
CA GLU A 168 -1.08 -12.89 -13.78
C GLU A 168 -1.01 -11.49 -13.17
N ILE A 169 -2.16 -11.07 -12.64
CA ILE A 169 -2.32 -9.80 -11.94
C ILE A 169 -1.28 -9.63 -10.83
N HIS A 170 -0.65 -8.44 -10.78
CA HIS A 170 0.33 -8.14 -9.74
C HIS A 170 -0.36 -7.98 -8.36
N PRO A 171 0.19 -8.56 -7.26
CA PRO A 171 -0.42 -8.49 -5.93
C PRO A 171 -0.67 -7.06 -5.40
N LEU A 172 0.15 -6.10 -5.83
CA LEU A 172 -0.01 -4.69 -5.46
C LEU A 172 -1.16 -3.99 -6.21
N TYR A 173 -1.76 -4.60 -7.24
CA TYR A 173 -2.81 -3.95 -8.03
C TYR A 173 -4.00 -3.50 -7.17
N ARG A 174 -4.49 -4.39 -6.29
CA ARG A 174 -5.57 -4.05 -5.35
C ARG A 174 -5.19 -2.88 -4.45
N HIS A 175 -3.96 -2.89 -3.93
CA HIS A 175 -3.46 -1.83 -3.06
C HIS A 175 -3.40 -0.48 -3.80
N VAL A 176 -2.91 -0.46 -5.04
CA VAL A 176 -2.82 0.76 -5.85
C VAL A 176 -4.20 1.31 -6.16
N ALA A 177 -5.10 0.46 -6.67
CA ALA A 177 -6.47 0.85 -6.99
C ALA A 177 -7.22 1.39 -5.76
N PHE A 178 -7.13 0.69 -4.63
CA PHE A 178 -7.72 1.13 -3.36
C PHE A 178 -7.15 2.47 -2.89
N SER A 179 -5.82 2.65 -2.96
CA SER A 179 -5.15 3.89 -2.51
C SER A 179 -5.48 5.10 -3.38
N LEU A 180 -5.89 4.87 -4.63
CA LEU A 180 -6.36 5.90 -5.57
C LEU A 180 -7.88 6.10 -5.49
N GLY A 181 -8.56 5.49 -4.53
CA GLY A 181 -10.00 5.62 -4.33
C GLY A 181 -10.84 4.94 -5.42
N ARG A 182 -10.30 3.91 -6.09
CA ARG A 182 -11.06 3.11 -7.04
C ARG A 182 -11.91 2.08 -6.29
N ASP A 183 -13.09 1.82 -6.83
CA ASP A 183 -13.89 0.68 -6.38
C ASP A 183 -13.14 -0.61 -6.70
N THR A 184 -12.67 -1.30 -5.65
CA THR A 184 -11.92 -2.56 -5.81
C THR A 184 -12.77 -3.75 -5.37
N PRO A 185 -12.90 -4.81 -6.19
CA PRO A 185 -13.61 -6.01 -5.79
C PRO A 185 -12.99 -6.72 -4.61
N PHE A 186 -13.86 -7.20 -3.71
CA PHE A 186 -13.48 -7.96 -2.53
C PHE A 186 -12.95 -9.36 -2.84
N SER A 187 -13.42 -10.00 -3.92
CA SER A 187 -12.96 -11.33 -4.31
C SER A 187 -11.84 -11.25 -5.34
N ASP A 188 -10.88 -12.17 -5.25
CA ASP A 188 -9.74 -12.21 -6.17
C ASP A 188 -10.15 -12.54 -7.61
N ALA A 189 -11.19 -13.38 -7.77
CA ALA A 189 -11.74 -13.71 -9.08
C ALA A 189 -12.39 -12.49 -9.77
N ALA A 190 -13.14 -11.66 -9.01
CA ALA A 190 -13.71 -10.44 -9.54
C ALA A 190 -12.62 -9.40 -9.84
N LEU A 191 -11.63 -9.25 -8.95
CA LEU A 191 -10.50 -8.35 -9.16
C LEU A 191 -9.72 -8.72 -10.44
N ARG A 192 -9.43 -10.01 -10.66
CA ARG A 192 -8.77 -10.48 -11.89
C ARG A 192 -9.61 -10.19 -13.14
N SER A 193 -10.92 -10.37 -13.05
CA SER A 193 -11.83 -10.09 -14.17
C SER A 193 -11.83 -8.60 -14.54
N GLU A 194 -11.92 -7.71 -13.55
CA GLU A 194 -11.85 -6.27 -13.77
C GLU A 194 -10.48 -5.82 -14.29
N TRP A 195 -9.40 -6.33 -13.69
CA TRP A 195 -8.04 -6.07 -14.16
C TRP A 195 -7.85 -6.50 -15.63
N THR A 196 -8.42 -7.63 -16.05
CA THR A 196 -8.35 -8.08 -17.45
C THR A 196 -9.03 -7.08 -18.39
N VAL A 197 -10.20 -6.57 -18.00
CA VAL A 197 -10.93 -5.53 -18.76
C VAL A 197 -10.12 -4.24 -18.82
N ASP A 198 -9.50 -3.85 -17.71
CA ASP A 198 -8.63 -2.69 -17.62
C ASP A 198 -7.44 -2.81 -18.58
N VAL A 199 -6.70 -3.92 -18.57
CA VAL A 199 -5.59 -4.15 -19.51
C VAL A 199 -6.05 -4.00 -20.97
N LEU A 200 -7.22 -4.54 -21.32
CA LEU A 200 -7.78 -4.43 -22.67
C LEU A 200 -8.14 -2.97 -23.01
N ARG A 201 -8.78 -2.24 -22.10
CA ARG A 201 -9.14 -0.82 -22.29
C ARG A 201 -7.89 0.04 -22.46
N LEU A 202 -6.88 -0.17 -21.63
CA LEU A 202 -5.63 0.57 -21.69
C LEU A 202 -4.91 0.31 -23.01
N ARG A 203 -4.80 -0.95 -23.45
CA ARG A 203 -4.23 -1.27 -24.77
C ARG A 203 -5.02 -0.62 -25.92
N ALA A 204 -6.35 -0.67 -25.87
CA ALA A 204 -7.19 -0.02 -26.88
C ALA A 204 -6.99 1.49 -26.92
N LEU A 205 -6.90 2.16 -25.76
CA LEU A 205 -6.64 3.59 -25.66
C LEU A 205 -5.30 3.96 -26.31
N TRP A 206 -4.25 3.20 -26.02
CA TRP A 206 -2.89 3.48 -26.51
C TRP A 206 -2.64 3.01 -27.94
N LYS A 207 -3.50 2.17 -28.51
CA LYS A 207 -3.45 1.80 -29.94
C LYS A 207 -3.78 2.98 -30.86
N HIS A 208 -4.54 3.96 -30.35
CA HIS A 208 -5.05 5.09 -31.12
C HIS A 208 -4.41 6.44 -30.73
N ARG A 209 -3.37 6.41 -29.89
CA ARG A 209 -2.54 7.57 -29.55
C ARG A 209 -1.25 7.53 -30.34
#